data_AF-A0A7R9FTZ5-F1
#
_entry.id   AF-A0A7R9FTZ5-F1
#
_cell.length_a   1.000
_cell.length_b   1.000
_cell.length_c   1.000
_cell.angle_alpha   90.00
_cell.angle_beta   90.00
_cell.angle_gamma   90.00
#
_symmetry.space_group_name_H-M   'P 1'
#
loop_
_entity.id
_entity.type
_entity.pdbx_description
1 polymer ?
#
loop_
_entity_poly.entity_id
_entity_poly.type
_entity_poly.pdbx_seq_one_letter_code
_entity_poly.pdbx_strand_id
1 'polypeptide(L)'
;MSSLIRFDREQYTWKASSSQLLRKKQLFWGSNLFHFGILFLLMGHTVGLLTPTSLYTLFISVQQKQMIAVTAGGIAGMICFIGLTLLLHRRLFDSRIRQTSTYMDLSILIILWVQLSIGLITLPYSFGHDD
;
A
#
# COMPACT_ATOMS: atom_id res chain seq x y z
N MET A 1 6.93 2.14 21.69
CA MET A 1 8.10 1.69 22.49
C MET A 1 8.91 0.60 21.79
N SER A 2 8.28 -0.32 21.05
CA SER A 2 8.94 -1.43 20.36
C SER A 2 9.89 -1.04 19.21
N SER A 3 9.65 0.06 18.49
CA SER A 3 10.54 0.51 17.41
C SER A 3 11.90 1.02 17.92
N LEU A 4 11.91 1.76 19.03
CA LEU A 4 13.12 2.27 19.67
C LEU A 4 13.98 1.14 20.24
N ILE A 5 13.36 0.15 20.89
CA ILE A 5 14.07 -1.00 21.44
C ILE A 5 14.70 -1.85 20.33
N ARG A 6 14.01 -2.04 19.20
CA ARG A 6 14.57 -2.78 18.04
C ARG A 6 15.68 -1.99 17.34
N PHE A 7 15.57 -0.66 17.31
CA PHE A 7 16.63 0.22 16.79
C PHE A 7 17.90 0.12 17.63
N ASP A 8 17.75 0.09 18.96
CA ASP A 8 18.86 0.14 19.90
C ASP A 8 19.51 -1.24 20.15
N ARG A 9 18.71 -2.32 20.18
CA ARG A 9 19.19 -3.68 20.49
C ARG A 9 19.41 -4.59 19.29
N GLU A 10 18.69 -4.39 18.19
CA GLU A 10 18.61 -5.38 17.09
C GLU A 10 18.91 -4.78 15.71
N GLN A 11 19.90 -3.89 15.63
CA GLN A 11 20.34 -3.23 14.38
C GLN A 11 20.67 -4.22 13.24
N TYR A 12 21.20 -5.41 13.54
CA TYR A 12 21.48 -6.43 12.52
C TYR A 12 20.24 -7.00 11.83
N THR A 13 19.06 -6.92 12.47
CA THR A 13 17.78 -7.35 11.89
C THR A 13 17.07 -6.22 11.13
N TRP A 14 17.58 -4.99 11.20
CA TRP A 14 17.05 -3.83 10.48
C TRP A 14 17.53 -3.84 9.02
N LYS A 15 17.00 -4.79 8.25
CA LYS A 15 17.31 -4.92 6.82
C LYS A 15 16.01 -5.02 6.04
N ALA A 16 15.99 -4.47 4.84
CA ALA A 16 14.87 -4.59 3.91
C ALA A 16 14.64 -6.04 3.39
N SER A 17 15.40 -7.04 3.88
CA SER A 17 15.35 -8.46 3.48
C SER A 17 15.07 -8.67 2.00
N SER A 18 15.88 -8.04 1.15
CA SER A 18 15.66 -8.02 -0.29
C SER A 18 15.85 -9.41 -0.91
N SER A 19 14.78 -10.00 -1.44
CA SER A 19 14.80 -11.24 -2.22
C SER A 19 15.14 -11.02 -3.71
N GLN A 20 15.71 -9.86 -4.05
CA GLN A 20 15.97 -9.41 -5.42
C GLN A 20 17.08 -10.20 -6.13
N LEU A 21 18.01 -10.79 -5.38
CA LEU A 21 19.08 -11.65 -5.92
C LEU A 21 18.55 -12.96 -6.55
N LEU A 22 17.43 -13.49 -6.08
CA LEU A 22 16.90 -14.79 -6.52
C LEU A 22 16.08 -14.72 -7.82
N ARG A 23 15.44 -13.58 -8.14
CA ARG A 23 14.69 -13.36 -9.39
C ARG A 23 14.39 -11.87 -9.60
N LYS A 24 15.13 -11.21 -10.49
CA LYS A 24 15.09 -9.75 -10.71
C LYS A 24 13.86 -9.24 -11.50
N LYS A 25 13.53 -9.85 -12.65
CA LYS A 25 12.55 -9.30 -13.61
C LYS A 25 11.13 -9.16 -13.06
N GLN A 26 10.61 -10.21 -12.41
CA GLN A 26 9.24 -10.21 -11.88
C GLN A 26 9.14 -9.41 -10.56
N LEU A 27 10.25 -9.29 -9.80
CA LEU A 27 10.29 -8.42 -8.62
C LEU A 27 10.21 -6.96 -9.02
N PHE A 28 10.91 -6.57 -10.10
CA PHE A 28 11.02 -5.18 -10.50
C PHE A 28 9.64 -4.58 -10.80
N TRP A 29 8.84 -5.26 -11.61
CA TRP A 29 7.48 -4.81 -11.91
C TRP A 29 6.56 -4.84 -10.69
N GLY A 30 6.50 -5.97 -9.96
CA GLY A 30 5.62 -6.10 -8.79
C GLY A 30 5.96 -5.11 -7.68
N SER A 31 7.24 -4.94 -7.38
CA SER A 31 7.72 -4.01 -6.35
C SER A 31 7.48 -2.56 -6.74
N ASN A 32 7.74 -2.19 -8.00
CA ASN A 32 7.57 -0.80 -8.45
C ASN A 32 6.08 -0.41 -8.50
N LEU A 33 5.20 -1.30 -8.98
CA LEU A 33 3.75 -1.10 -8.98
C LEU A 33 3.20 -0.97 -7.55
N PHE A 34 3.66 -1.83 -6.63
CA PHE A 34 3.25 -1.77 -5.23
C PHE A 34 3.73 -0.48 -4.54
N HIS A 35 5.02 -0.13 -4.69
CA HIS A 35 5.58 1.06 -4.04
C HIS A 35 4.98 2.35 -4.59
N PHE A 36 4.82 2.45 -5.92
CA PHE A 36 4.21 3.63 -6.52
C PHE A 36 2.76 3.80 -6.05
N GLY A 37 1.99 2.70 -6.03
CA GLY A 37 0.61 2.72 -5.55
C GLY A 37 0.50 3.07 -4.06
N ILE A 38 1.31 2.46 -3.19
CA ILE A 38 1.21 2.71 -1.74
C ILE A 38 1.72 4.09 -1.33
N LEU A 39 2.76 4.62 -2.00
CA LEU A 39 3.23 5.99 -1.77
C LEU A 39 2.17 7.01 -2.19
N PHE A 40 1.52 6.79 -3.33
CA PHE A 40 0.44 7.63 -3.78
C PHE A 40 -0.76 7.57 -2.82
N LEU A 41 -1.15 6.39 -2.36
CA LEU A 41 -2.20 6.23 -1.36
C LEU A 41 -1.83 6.93 -0.04
N LEU A 42 -0.61 6.78 0.44
CA LEU A 42 -0.14 7.42 1.67
C LEU A 42 -0.20 8.93 1.55
N MET A 43 0.29 9.50 0.44
CA MET A 43 0.16 10.93 0.16
C MET A 43 -1.30 11.36 0.06
N GLY A 44 -2.14 10.60 -0.64
CA GLY A 44 -3.58 10.86 -0.77
C GLY A 44 -4.30 10.88 0.58
N HIS A 45 -3.99 9.94 1.48
CA HIS A 45 -4.55 9.92 2.84
C HIS A 45 -4.01 11.07 3.70
N THR A 46 -2.72 11.38 3.58
CA THR A 46 -2.06 12.48 4.30
C THR A 46 -2.69 13.81 3.91
N VAL A 47 -2.75 14.10 2.60
CA VAL A 47 -3.36 15.33 2.09
C VAL A 47 -4.87 15.33 2.34
N GLY A 48 -5.55 14.19 2.23
CA GLY A 48 -6.98 14.07 2.52
C GLY A 48 -7.32 14.48 3.95
N LEU A 49 -6.59 13.93 4.93
CA LEU A 49 -6.88 14.08 6.36
C LEU A 49 -6.24 15.32 6.99
N LEU A 50 -5.06 15.76 6.53
CA LEU A 50 -4.33 16.87 7.16
C LEU A 50 -4.62 18.24 6.54
N THR A 51 -5.26 18.32 5.37
CA THR A 51 -5.56 19.65 4.81
C THR A 51 -6.72 20.28 5.61
N PRO A 52 -6.54 21.44 6.27
CA PRO A 52 -7.57 22.09 7.06
C PRO A 52 -8.58 22.81 6.16
N THR A 53 -9.87 22.76 6.52
CA THR A 53 -11.01 23.31 5.76
C THR A 53 -10.83 24.78 5.38
N SER A 54 -10.15 25.55 6.23
CA SER A 54 -9.84 26.96 6.02
C SER A 54 -8.96 27.26 4.79
N LEU A 55 -8.17 26.29 4.32
CA LEU A 55 -7.21 26.50 3.22
C LEU A 55 -7.83 26.29 1.82
N TYR A 56 -8.92 25.52 1.69
CA TYR A 56 -9.53 25.19 0.39
C TYR A 56 -10.93 25.78 0.16
N THR A 57 -11.59 26.32 1.19
CA THR A 57 -12.89 27.00 1.05
C THR A 57 -12.90 28.17 0.08
N LEU A 58 -11.73 28.70 -0.32
CA LEU A 58 -11.62 29.80 -1.28
C LEU A 58 -11.50 29.33 -2.75
N PHE A 59 -11.18 28.05 -3.01
CA PHE A 59 -10.82 27.57 -4.35
C PHE A 59 -11.58 26.31 -4.82
N ILE A 60 -11.97 25.39 -3.93
CA ILE A 60 -12.56 24.10 -4.31
C ILE A 60 -13.68 23.70 -3.33
N SER A 61 -14.83 23.23 -3.86
CA SER A 61 -15.91 22.67 -3.04
C SER A 61 -15.51 21.31 -2.44
N VAL A 62 -16.06 20.98 -1.27
CA VAL A 62 -15.76 19.73 -0.55
C VAL A 62 -16.05 18.50 -1.43
N GLN A 63 -17.16 18.53 -2.17
CA GLN A 63 -17.54 17.48 -3.11
C GLN A 63 -16.51 17.26 -4.23
N GLN A 64 -15.98 18.32 -4.84
CA GLN A 64 -14.98 18.19 -5.92
C GLN A 64 -13.67 17.57 -5.41
N LYS A 65 -13.21 17.97 -4.22
CA LYS A 65 -12.03 17.39 -3.60
C LYS A 65 -12.23 15.91 -3.28
N GLN A 66 -13.39 15.55 -2.73
CA GLN A 66 -13.73 14.16 -2.42
C GLN A 66 -13.77 13.30 -3.68
N MET A 67 -14.41 13.77 -4.76
CA MET A 67 -14.52 13.01 -6.00
C MET A 67 -13.17 12.76 -6.66
N ILE A 68 -12.27 13.76 -6.68
CA ILE A 68 -10.89 13.62 -7.16
C ILE A 68 -10.09 12.67 -6.27
N ALA A 69 -10.22 12.79 -4.94
CA ALA A 69 -9.50 11.93 -4.01
C ALA A 69 -9.92 10.46 -4.15
N VAL A 70 -11.21 10.20 -4.33
CA VAL A 70 -11.77 8.85 -4.51
C VAL A 70 -11.37 8.26 -5.86
N THR A 71 -11.47 9.01 -6.96
CA THR A 71 -11.07 8.52 -8.30
C THR A 71 -9.55 8.32 -8.40
N ALA A 72 -8.73 9.29 -8.00
CA ALA A 72 -7.28 9.16 -8.02
C ALA A 72 -6.80 8.09 -7.04
N GLY A 73 -7.37 8.03 -5.83
CA GLY A 73 -7.09 7.00 -4.84
C GLY A 73 -7.49 5.60 -5.29
N GLY A 74 -8.63 5.46 -5.99
CA GLY A 74 -9.07 4.20 -6.58
C GLY A 74 -8.15 3.69 -7.68
N ILE A 75 -7.73 4.55 -8.61
CA ILE A 75 -6.78 4.19 -9.67
C ILE A 75 -5.44 3.74 -9.06
N ALA A 76 -4.91 4.52 -8.12
CA ALA A 76 -3.67 4.17 -7.42
C ALA A 76 -3.81 2.89 -6.58
N GLY A 77 -4.95 2.69 -5.95
CA GLY A 77 -5.32 1.47 -5.23
C GLY A 77 -5.33 0.25 -6.13
N MET A 78 -5.92 0.34 -7.32
CA MET A 78 -5.90 -0.75 -8.31
C MET A 78 -4.48 -1.11 -8.77
N ILE A 79 -3.65 -0.11 -9.05
CA ILE A 79 -2.23 -0.31 -9.41
C ILE A 79 -1.48 -1.00 -8.26
N CYS A 80 -1.70 -0.55 -7.03
CA CYS A 80 -1.14 -1.15 -5.82
C CYS A 80 -1.59 -2.61 -5.65
N PHE A 81 -2.87 -2.89 -5.86
CA PHE A 81 -3.48 -4.22 -5.73
C PHE A 81 -2.89 -5.22 -6.72
N ILE A 82 -2.71 -4.80 -7.97
CA ILE A 82 -2.08 -5.63 -9.01
C ILE A 82 -0.63 -5.94 -8.63
N GLY A 83 0.14 -4.94 -8.19
CA GLY A 83 1.52 -5.12 -7.72
C GLY A 83 1.63 -6.09 -6.54
N LEU A 84 0.76 -5.92 -5.54
CA LEU A 84 0.73 -6.74 -4.34
C LEU A 84 0.29 -8.18 -4.62
N THR A 85 -0.73 -8.37 -5.46
CA THR A 85 -1.21 -9.70 -5.87
C THR A 85 -0.11 -10.45 -6.63
N LEU A 86 0.65 -9.76 -7.48
CA LEU A 86 1.78 -10.35 -8.21
C LEU A 86 2.91 -10.78 -7.26
N LEU A 87 3.20 -9.97 -6.23
CA LEU A 87 4.18 -10.32 -5.18
C LEU A 87 3.71 -11.50 -4.31
N LEU A 88 2.43 -11.53 -3.93
CA LEU A 88 1.83 -12.61 -3.14
C LEU A 88 1.80 -13.92 -3.91
N HIS A 89 1.34 -13.89 -5.17
CA HIS A 89 1.36 -15.04 -6.07
C HIS A 89 2.79 -15.59 -6.21
N ARG A 90 3.78 -14.72 -6.44
CA ARG A 90 5.18 -15.13 -6.49
C ARG A 90 5.64 -15.79 -5.19
N ARG A 91 5.29 -15.26 -4.03
CA ARG A 91 5.73 -15.80 -2.72
C ARG A 91 5.08 -17.15 -2.39
N LEU A 92 3.86 -17.40 -2.87
CA LEU A 92 3.13 -18.66 -2.67
C LEU A 92 3.53 -19.76 -3.66
N PHE A 93 3.69 -19.42 -4.94
CA PHE A 93 3.91 -20.39 -6.02
C PHE A 93 5.39 -20.69 -6.29
N ASP A 94 6.32 -19.80 -5.92
CA ASP A 94 7.75 -20.02 -6.15
C ASP A 94 8.39 -20.76 -4.96
N SER A 95 8.62 -22.06 -5.13
CA SER A 95 9.15 -22.96 -4.09
C SER A 95 10.50 -22.53 -3.52
N ARG A 96 11.34 -21.84 -4.31
CA ARG A 96 12.64 -21.29 -3.85
C ARG A 96 12.47 -20.10 -2.89
N ILE A 97 11.42 -19.30 -3.10
CA ILE A 97 11.14 -18.10 -2.30
C ILE A 97 10.39 -18.49 -1.04
N ARG A 98 9.50 -19.48 -1.13
CA ARG A 98 8.78 -20.02 0.02
C ARG A 98 9.73 -20.62 1.08
N GLN A 99 10.85 -21.22 0.66
CA GLN A 99 11.84 -21.77 1.61
C GLN A 99 12.77 -20.72 2.24
N THR A 100 12.92 -19.55 1.62
CA THR A 100 13.77 -18.46 2.15
C THR A 100 12.95 -17.33 2.82
N SER A 101 11.63 -17.38 2.69
CA SER A 101 10.70 -16.43 3.30
C SER A 101 10.40 -16.80 4.75
N THR A 102 10.41 -15.82 5.64
CA THR A 102 9.88 -15.98 7.00
C THR A 102 8.35 -15.92 6.98
N TYR A 103 7.70 -16.57 7.95
CA TYR A 103 6.24 -16.51 8.14
C TYR A 103 5.75 -15.07 8.31
N MET A 104 6.54 -14.22 9.00
CA MET A 104 6.20 -12.83 9.26
C MET A 104 6.06 -11.99 7.98
N ASP A 105 6.92 -12.21 6.98
CA ASP A 105 6.85 -11.51 5.70
C ASP A 105 5.55 -11.88 4.95
N LEU A 106 5.20 -13.17 4.94
CA LEU A 106 3.95 -13.64 4.34
C LEU A 106 2.72 -13.05 5.06
N SER A 107 2.72 -13.04 6.40
CA SER A 107 1.63 -12.47 7.19
C SER A 107 1.43 -10.98 6.89
N ILE A 108 2.50 -10.19 6.85
CA ILE A 108 2.42 -8.75 6.53
C ILE A 108 1.86 -8.53 5.12
N LEU A 109 2.32 -9.32 4.14
CA LEU A 109 1.84 -9.22 2.76
C LEU A 109 0.34 -9.53 2.65
N ILE A 110 -0.13 -10.54 3.37
CA ILE A 110 -1.56 -10.90 3.44
C ILE A 110 -2.37 -9.79 4.13
N ILE A 111 -1.89 -9.26 5.25
CA ILE A 111 -2.58 -8.18 5.98
C ILE A 111 -2.72 -6.95 5.08
N LEU A 112 -1.66 -6.54 4.39
CA LEU A 112 -1.71 -5.42 3.44
C LEU A 112 -2.68 -5.70 2.28
N TRP A 113 -2.76 -6.94 1.83
CA TRP A 113 -3.67 -7.33 0.75
C TRP A 113 -5.12 -7.23 1.20
N VAL A 114 -5.45 -7.77 2.37
CA VAL A 114 -6.78 -7.67 2.97
C VAL A 114 -7.17 -6.21 3.21
N GLN A 115 -6.27 -5.40 3.79
CA GLN A 115 -6.49 -3.97 4.03
C GLN A 115 -6.84 -3.23 2.73
N LEU A 116 -6.09 -3.50 1.66
CA LEU A 116 -6.29 -2.84 0.38
C LEU A 116 -7.57 -3.32 -0.33
N SER A 117 -7.92 -4.61 -0.21
CA SER A 117 -9.19 -5.16 -0.69
C SER A 117 -10.38 -4.52 0.02
N ILE A 118 -10.31 -4.37 1.34
CA ILE A 118 -11.34 -3.68 2.12
C ILE A 118 -11.48 -2.22 1.63
N GLY A 119 -10.36 -1.51 1.47
CA GLY A 119 -10.35 -0.14 0.95
C GLY A 119 -10.95 0.01 -0.46
N LEU A 120 -10.71 -0.96 -1.35
CA LEU A 120 -11.29 -0.98 -2.69
C LEU A 120 -12.80 -1.25 -2.67
N ILE A 121 -13.28 -2.07 -1.74
CA ILE A 121 -14.71 -2.37 -1.56
C ILE A 121 -15.46 -1.16 -0.99
N THR A 122 -14.82 -0.36 -0.13
CA THR A 122 -15.45 0.86 0.41
C THR A 122 -15.53 2.01 -0.60
N LEU A 123 -14.69 2.06 -1.63
CA LEU A 123 -14.75 3.10 -2.68
C LEU A 123 -16.15 3.23 -3.34
N PRO A 124 -16.78 2.17 -3.87
CA PRO A 124 -18.14 2.27 -4.44
C PRO A 124 -19.19 2.58 -3.38
N TYR A 125 -18.99 2.16 -2.13
CA TYR A 125 -19.90 2.48 -1.02
C TYR A 125 -19.87 3.97 -0.66
N SER A 126 -18.71 4.62 -0.80
CA SER A 126 -18.55 6.08 -0.65
C SER A 126 -19.12 6.86 -1.83
N PHE A 127 -19.22 6.29 -3.03
CA PHE A 127 -19.98 6.89 -4.14
C PHE A 127 -21.50 6.79 -3.95
N GLY A 128 -21.98 5.86 -3.13
CA GLY A 128 -23.41 5.64 -2.88
C GLY A 128 -24.00 6.48 -1.74
N HIS A 129 -23.19 7.19 -0.96
CA HIS A 129 -23.65 8.13 0.08
C HIS A 129 -23.56 9.56 -0.44
N ASP A 130 -24.41 9.90 -1.41
CA ASP A 130 -24.70 11.27 -1.85
C ASP A 130 -25.86 11.90 -1.02
N ASP A 131 -25.94 11.57 0.29
CA ASP A 131 -26.91 12.16 1.23
C ASP A 131 -26.28 13.25 2.10
#